data_AF-A0A7V9LGT1-F1
#
_entry.id   AF-A0A7V9LGT1-F1
#
_cell.length_a   1.000
_cell.length_b   1.000
_cell.length_c   1.000
_cell.angle_alpha   90.00
_cell.angle_beta   90.00
_cell.angle_gamma   90.00
#
_symmetry.space_group_name_H-M   'P 1'
#
loop_
_entity.id
_entity.type
_entity.pdbx_description
1 polymer ?
#
loop_
_entity_poly.entity_id
_entity_poly.type
_entity_poly.pdbx_seq_one_letter_code
_entity_poly.pdbx_strand_id
1 'polypeptide(L)'
;EFHRAVWPLLAPLTALERGAYEQIPEELRRYFRDIADHARRVDEQVSSQRELLTSVLEANLALVSVNQAEIVKKISSIAGIIAVPTFIASVYGMNFEYMPELDERAGYPLALALMLIAVMGLSYFFRRINWL
;
A
#
# COMPACT_ATOMS: atom_id res chain seq x y z
N GLU A 1 -14.99 11.63 17.30
CA GLU A 1 -15.59 12.80 17.98
C GLU A 1 -16.89 12.44 18.70
N PHE A 2 -17.83 11.73 18.05
CA PHE A 2 -19.09 11.24 18.65
C PHE A 2 -18.92 10.45 19.96
N HIS A 3 -17.96 9.53 20.04
CA HIS A 3 -17.66 8.76 21.26
C HIS A 3 -17.26 9.62 22.46
N ARG A 4 -16.67 10.81 22.24
CA ARG A 4 -16.30 11.74 23.32
C ARG A 4 -17.51 12.50 23.87
N ALA A 5 -18.57 12.65 23.07
CA ALA A 5 -19.82 13.30 23.49
C ALA A 5 -20.77 12.34 24.21
N VAL A 6 -20.75 11.05 23.85
CA VAL A 6 -21.67 10.02 24.37
C VAL A 6 -21.18 9.42 25.70
N TRP A 7 -19.86 9.28 25.89
CA TRP A 7 -19.28 8.70 27.11
C TRP A 7 -19.71 9.38 28.44
N PRO A 8 -19.76 10.72 28.55
CA PRO A 8 -20.20 11.38 29.79
C PRO A 8 -21.71 11.25 30.06
N LEU A 9 -22.53 10.83 29.08
CA LEU A 9 -23.97 10.62 29.25
C LEU A 9 -24.31 9.24 29.83
N LEU A 10 -23.39 8.27 29.74
CA LEU A 10 -23.57 6.93 30.32
C LEU A 10 -23.67 7.00 31.85
N ALA A 11 -22.79 7.76 32.51
CA ALA A 11 -22.77 7.86 33.97
C ALA A 11 -24.09 8.41 34.60
N PRO A 12 -24.70 9.49 34.08
CA PRO A 12 -26.02 9.94 34.53
C PRO A 12 -27.14 8.93 34.25
N LEU A 13 -27.13 8.27 33.09
CA LEU A 13 -28.17 7.31 32.71
C LEU A 13 -28.14 6.05 33.57
N THR A 14 -26.94 5.52 33.89
CA THR A 14 -26.81 4.37 34.80
C THR A 14 -27.17 4.73 36.24
N ALA A 15 -27.01 6.00 36.65
CA ALA A 15 -27.44 6.49 37.97
C ALA A 15 -28.98 6.59 38.07
N LEU A 16 -29.65 6.96 36.98
CA LEU A 16 -31.11 6.95 36.86
C LEU A 16 -31.69 5.52 36.85
N GLU A 17 -31.01 4.58 36.19
CA GLU A 17 -31.44 3.17 36.11
C GLU A 17 -31.33 2.43 37.47
N ARG A 18 -30.39 2.83 38.33
CA ARG A 18 -30.22 2.28 39.69
C ARG A 18 -31.24 2.77 40.72
N GLY A 19 -32.27 3.51 40.30
CA GLY A 19 -33.43 3.81 41.14
C GLY A 19 -33.26 5.04 42.05
N ALA A 20 -32.46 6.03 41.66
CA ALA A 20 -32.28 7.27 42.44
C ALA A 20 -33.53 8.17 42.57
N TYR A 21 -34.63 7.84 41.88
CA TYR A 21 -35.91 8.56 42.00
C TYR A 21 -37.05 7.57 42.27
N GLU A 22 -37.54 7.58 43.51
CA GLU A 22 -38.58 6.68 44.04
C GLU A 22 -39.97 6.83 43.37
N GLN A 23 -40.16 7.74 42.41
CA GLN A 23 -41.48 8.12 41.88
C GLN A 23 -41.53 8.35 40.36
N ILE A 24 -40.81 7.56 39.56
CA ILE A 24 -40.98 7.60 38.09
C ILE A 24 -42.15 6.68 37.68
N PRO A 25 -43.20 7.19 37.01
CA PRO A 25 -44.29 6.38 36.47
C PRO A 25 -43.77 5.27 35.55
N GLU A 26 -44.40 4.09 35.60
CA GLU A 26 -44.01 2.90 34.83
C GLU A 26 -43.94 3.15 33.30
N GLU A 27 -44.71 4.13 32.81
CA GLU A 27 -44.70 4.60 31.43
C GLU A 27 -43.41 5.33 31.05
N LEU A 28 -42.89 6.20 31.92
CA LEU A 28 -41.62 6.90 31.71
C LEU A 28 -40.44 5.93 31.75
N ARG A 29 -40.44 4.91 32.62
CA ARG A 29 -39.42 3.85 32.62
C ARG A 29 -39.39 3.06 31.31
N ARG A 30 -40.57 2.76 30.73
CA ARG A 30 -40.66 2.08 29.42
C ARG A 30 -40.11 2.95 28.30
N TYR A 31 -40.40 4.25 28.30
CA TYR A 31 -39.87 5.18 27.32
C TYR A 31 -38.34 5.31 27.37
N PHE A 32 -37.75 5.44 28.57
CA PHE A 32 -36.29 5.47 28.72
C PHE A 32 -35.62 4.17 28.26
N ARG A 33 -36.25 3.02 28.50
CA ARG A 33 -35.75 1.72 28.04
C ARG A 33 -35.73 1.63 26.52
N ASP A 34 -36.79 2.10 25.86
CA ASP A 34 -36.86 2.11 24.40
C ASP A 34 -35.79 3.02 23.79
N ILE A 35 -35.56 4.21 24.38
CA ILE A 35 -34.47 5.10 23.96
C ILE A 35 -33.10 4.43 24.16
N ALA A 36 -32.88 3.75 25.29
CA ALA A 36 -31.64 3.05 25.56
C ALA A 36 -31.40 1.89 24.58
N ASP A 37 -32.46 1.17 24.21
CA ASP A 37 -32.40 0.10 23.21
C ASP A 37 -32.08 0.66 21.81
N HIS A 38 -32.71 1.78 21.43
CA HIS A 38 -32.41 2.48 20.17
C HIS A 38 -30.96 2.99 20.15
N ALA A 39 -30.48 3.58 21.24
CA ALA A 39 -29.11 4.06 21.34
C ALA A 39 -28.09 2.92 21.22
N ARG A 40 -28.34 1.77 21.86
CA ARG A 40 -27.50 0.57 21.71
C ARG A 40 -27.48 0.05 20.28
N ARG A 41 -28.65 -0.02 19.63
CA ARG A 41 -28.73 -0.47 18.23
C ARG A 41 -27.98 0.45 17.27
N VAL A 42 -28.04 1.76 17.48
CA VAL A 42 -27.27 2.73 16.68
C VAL A 42 -25.77 2.60 16.95
N ASP A 43 -25.36 2.40 18.21
CA ASP A 43 -23.95 2.19 18.58
C ASP A 43 -23.36 0.93 17.94
N GLU A 44 -24.11 -0.18 17.94
CA GLU A 44 -23.74 -1.42 17.24
C GLU A 44 -23.59 -1.19 15.73
N GLN A 45 -24.53 -0.45 15.11
CA GLN A 45 -24.45 -0.11 13.69
C GLN A 45 -23.24 0.76 13.35
N VAL A 46 -22.96 1.79 14.16
CA VAL A 46 -21.79 2.66 13.97
C VAL A 46 -20.50 1.88 14.16
N SER A 47 -20.44 0.99 15.14
CA SER A 47 -19.28 0.12 15.38
C SER A 47 -19.04 -0.82 14.19
N SER A 48 -20.10 -1.47 13.68
CA SER A 48 -20.01 -2.32 12.48
C SER A 48 -19.55 -1.54 11.25
N GLN A 49 -20.09 -0.34 11.02
CA GLN A 49 -19.65 0.53 9.91
C GLN A 49 -18.18 0.92 10.06
N ARG A 50 -17.72 1.20 11.29
CA ARG A 50 -16.32 1.55 11.55
C ARG A 50 -15.38 0.37 11.24
N GLU A 51 -15.77 -0.85 11.57
CA GLU A 51 -15.02 -2.05 11.22
C GLU A 51 -14.94 -2.23 9.70
N LEU A 52 -16.06 -2.08 8.98
CA LEU A 52 -16.09 -2.14 7.52
C LEU A 52 -15.21 -1.07 6.86
N LEU A 53 -15.29 0.18 7.34
CA LEU A 53 -14.45 1.26 6.84
C LEU A 53 -12.97 0.99 7.08
N THR A 54 -12.62 0.43 8.24
CA THR A 54 -11.24 0.05 8.56
C THR A 54 -10.76 -1.05 7.62
N SER A 55 -11.57 -2.09 7.41
CA SER A 55 -11.24 -3.18 6.49
C SER A 55 -11.09 -2.69 5.04
N VAL A 56 -11.96 -1.79 4.57
CA VAL A 56 -11.83 -1.20 3.23
C VAL A 56 -10.59 -0.31 3.12
N LEU A 57 -10.27 0.46 4.16
CA LEU A 57 -9.05 1.27 4.19
C LEU A 57 -7.81 0.39 4.13
N GLU A 58 -7.76 -0.69 4.92
CA GLU A 58 -6.67 -1.67 4.91
C GLU A 58 -6.53 -2.34 3.54
N ALA A 59 -7.65 -2.75 2.93
CA ALA A 59 -7.66 -3.32 1.59
C ALA A 59 -7.16 -2.30 0.54
N ASN A 60 -7.56 -1.04 0.63
CA ASN A 60 -7.07 0.01 -0.26
C ASN A 60 -5.56 0.23 -0.10
N LEU A 61 -5.07 0.32 1.14
CA LEU A 61 -3.63 0.41 1.41
C LEU A 61 -2.86 -0.79 0.86
N ALA A 62 -3.41 -2.00 0.98
CA ALA A 62 -2.82 -3.19 0.38
C ALA A 62 -2.77 -3.11 -1.15
N LEU A 63 -3.85 -2.66 -1.80
CA LEU A 63 -3.89 -2.44 -3.25
C LEU A 63 -2.89 -1.36 -3.70
N VAL A 64 -2.76 -0.27 -2.96
CA VAL A 64 -1.76 0.78 -3.22
C VAL A 64 -0.34 0.21 -3.11
N SER A 65 -0.07 -0.59 -2.09
CA SER A 65 1.22 -1.26 -1.91
C SER A 65 1.56 -2.21 -3.07
N VAL A 66 0.59 -3.01 -3.53
CA VAL A 66 0.75 -3.88 -4.70
C VAL A 66 1.04 -3.06 -5.96
N ASN A 67 0.29 -1.98 -6.19
CA ASN A 67 0.54 -1.08 -7.32
C ASN A 67 1.92 -0.44 -7.24
N GLN A 68 2.38 -0.02 -6.06
CA GLN A 68 3.71 0.53 -5.86
C GLN A 68 4.80 -0.51 -6.15
N ALA A 69 4.63 -1.75 -5.70
CA ALA A 69 5.56 -2.84 -5.99
C ALA A 69 5.67 -3.09 -7.50
N GLU A 70 4.55 -3.07 -8.23
CA GLU A 70 4.54 -3.19 -9.70
C GLU A 70 5.22 -2.00 -10.39
N ILE A 71 5.00 -0.77 -9.91
CA ILE A 71 5.68 0.42 -10.43
C ILE A 71 7.20 0.31 -10.24
N VAL A 72 7.65 -0.09 -9.05
CA VAL A 72 9.09 -0.24 -8.74
C VAL A 72 9.73 -1.32 -9.61
N LYS A 73 9.05 -2.46 -9.86
CA LYS A 73 9.53 -3.49 -10.78
C LYS A 73 9.78 -2.91 -12.18
N LYS A 74 8.82 -2.14 -12.72
CA LYS A 74 8.92 -1.52 -14.05
C LYS A 74 10.04 -0.48 -14.15
N ILE A 75 10.18 0.39 -13.15
CA ILE A 75 11.26 1.38 -13.12
C ILE A 75 12.63 0.68 -13.03
N SER A 76 12.74 -0.33 -12.17
CA SER A 76 13.99 -1.08 -11.97
C SER A 76 14.39 -1.88 -13.21
N SER A 77 13.43 -2.46 -13.94
CA SER A 77 13.72 -3.22 -15.16
C SER A 77 14.22 -2.30 -16.28
N ILE A 78 13.60 -1.14 -16.49
CA ILE A 78 14.08 -0.13 -17.45
C ILE A 78 15.47 0.39 -17.05
N ALA A 79 15.66 0.70 -15.77
CA ALA A 79 16.96 1.15 -15.26
C ALA A 79 18.06 0.10 -15.50
N GLY A 80 17.77 -1.19 -15.27
CA GLY A 80 18.70 -2.29 -15.54
C GLY A 80 19.04 -2.43 -17.03
N ILE A 81 18.05 -2.28 -17.92
CA ILE A 81 18.26 -2.33 -19.38
C ILE A 81 19.19 -1.20 -19.84
N ILE A 82 19.12 -0.02 -19.24
CA ILE A 82 19.97 1.12 -19.57
C ILE A 82 21.36 1.00 -18.91
N ALA A 83 21.42 0.57 -17.64
CA ALA A 83 22.65 0.55 -16.86
C ALA A 83 23.72 -0.39 -17.46
N VAL A 84 23.33 -1.55 -17.97
CA VAL A 84 24.27 -2.56 -18.50
C VAL A 84 25.04 -2.10 -19.74
N PRO A 85 24.40 -1.62 -20.84
CA PRO A 85 25.14 -1.07 -21.96
C PRO A 85 25.92 0.20 -21.59
N THR A 86 25.40 1.05 -20.69
CA THR A 86 26.16 2.20 -20.19
C THR A 86 27.43 1.79 -19.44
N PHE A 87 27.37 0.71 -18.64
CA PHE A 87 28.55 0.17 -17.96
C PHE A 87 29.57 -0.38 -18.96
N ILE A 88 29.13 -1.15 -19.96
CA ILE A 88 30.01 -1.66 -21.03
C ILE A 88 30.64 -0.49 -21.79
N ALA A 89 29.83 0.49 -22.20
CA ALA A 89 30.32 1.70 -22.87
C ALA A 89 31.27 2.52 -21.98
N SER A 90 31.07 2.54 -20.66
CA SER A 90 31.99 3.20 -19.72
C SER A 90 33.33 2.47 -19.66
N VAL A 91 33.34 1.14 -19.57
CA VAL A 91 34.59 0.35 -19.51
C VAL A 91 35.37 0.47 -20.82
N TYR A 92 34.69 0.35 -21.97
CA TYR A 92 35.31 0.47 -23.29
C TYR A 92 35.56 1.91 -23.74
N GLY A 93 34.94 2.89 -23.09
CA GLY A 93 35.17 4.33 -23.31
C GLY A 93 36.34 4.90 -22.50
N MET A 94 36.93 4.12 -21.61
CA MET A 94 38.17 4.51 -20.93
C MET A 94 39.35 4.38 -21.89
N ASN A 95 40.09 5.48 -22.10
CA ASN A 95 41.32 5.53 -22.92
C ASN A 95 42.47 4.73 -22.27
N PHE A 96 42.37 3.41 -22.20
CA PHE A 96 43.50 2.56 -21.80
C PHE A 96 44.45 2.35 -22.99
N GLU A 97 45.73 2.64 -22.77
CA GLU A 97 46.83 2.54 -23.76
C GLU A 97 47.22 1.09 -24.09
N TYR A 98 46.65 0.10 -23.39
CA TYR A 98 46.87 -1.33 -23.61
C TYR A 98 45.53 -2.09 -23.48
N MET A 99 44.75 -2.16 -24.56
CA MET A 99 43.62 -3.08 -24.69
C MET A 99 43.94 -4.12 -25.77
N PRO A 100 44.43 -5.32 -25.40
CA PRO A 100 44.84 -6.35 -26.37
C PRO A 100 43.69 -6.87 -27.26
N GLU A 101 42.45 -6.57 -26.92
CA GLU A 101 41.23 -6.90 -27.69
C GLU A 101 40.91 -5.87 -28.80
N LEU A 102 41.60 -4.71 -28.83
CA LEU A 102 41.36 -3.60 -29.77
C LEU A 102 42.39 -3.49 -30.92
N ASP A 103 43.47 -4.25 -30.89
CA ASP A 103 44.47 -4.29 -31.98
C ASP A 103 43.93 -4.93 -33.27
N GLU A 104 42.86 -5.72 -33.16
CA GLU A 104 42.12 -6.30 -34.26
C GLU A 104 40.96 -5.39 -34.68
N ARG A 105 40.78 -5.15 -35.99
CA ARG A 105 39.65 -4.35 -36.57
C ARG A 105 38.26 -4.84 -36.15
N ALA A 106 38.16 -6.04 -35.56
CA ALA A 106 36.94 -6.67 -35.09
C ALA A 106 36.55 -6.30 -33.63
N GLY A 107 37.42 -5.69 -32.83
CA GLY A 107 37.16 -5.42 -31.40
C GLY A 107 35.96 -4.47 -31.16
N TYR A 108 35.88 -3.38 -31.93
CA TYR A 108 34.77 -2.43 -31.82
C TYR A 108 33.41 -3.01 -32.27
N PRO A 109 33.31 -3.72 -33.42
CA PRO A 109 32.11 -4.47 -33.78
C PRO A 109 31.70 -5.53 -32.74
N LEU A 110 32.67 -6.23 -32.13
CA LEU A 110 32.41 -7.25 -31.13
C LEU A 110 31.80 -6.64 -29.84
N ALA A 111 32.34 -5.50 -29.38
CA ALA A 111 31.80 -4.78 -28.22
C ALA A 111 30.36 -4.29 -28.46
N LEU A 112 30.07 -3.78 -29.66
CA LEU A 112 28.71 -3.41 -30.07
C LEU A 112 27.77 -4.63 -30.11
N ALA A 113 28.24 -5.76 -30.65
CA ALA A 113 27.46 -7.00 -30.65
C ALA A 113 27.18 -7.50 -29.22
N LEU A 114 28.17 -7.41 -28.32
CA LEU A 114 28.02 -7.79 -26.92
C LEU A 114 27.04 -6.88 -26.16
N MET A 115 27.08 -5.56 -26.40
CA MET A 115 26.06 -4.62 -25.89
C MET A 115 24.66 -4.95 -26.42
N LEU A 116 24.54 -5.23 -27.71
CA LEU A 116 23.25 -5.58 -28.34
C LEU A 116 22.68 -6.88 -27.73
N ILE A 117 23.52 -7.91 -27.58
CA ILE A 117 23.15 -9.19 -26.97
C ILE A 117 22.76 -9.00 -25.50
N ALA A 118 23.51 -8.21 -24.74
CA ALA A 118 23.19 -7.94 -23.34
C ALA A 118 21.82 -7.25 -23.19
N VAL A 119 21.56 -6.20 -23.98
CA VAL A 119 20.27 -5.48 -23.99
C VAL A 119 19.12 -6.40 -24.40
N MET A 120 19.29 -7.18 -25.47
CA MET A 120 18.27 -8.15 -25.90
C MET A 120 18.03 -9.23 -24.85
N GLY A 121 19.09 -9.76 -24.23
CA GLY A 121 19.01 -10.77 -23.18
C GLY A 121 18.28 -10.28 -21.94
N LEU A 122 18.62 -9.07 -21.46
CA LEU A 122 17.93 -8.44 -20.33
C LEU A 122 16.47 -8.12 -20.67
N SER A 123 16.20 -7.57 -21.86
CA SER A 123 14.82 -7.31 -22.28
C SER A 123 13.99 -8.59 -22.37
N TYR A 124 14.56 -9.69 -22.86
CA TYR A 124 13.88 -10.99 -22.90
C TYR A 124 13.65 -11.55 -21.50
N PHE A 125 14.66 -11.48 -20.63
CA PHE A 125 14.56 -11.93 -19.24
C PHE A 125 13.48 -11.17 -18.46
N PHE A 126 13.47 -9.83 -18.53
CA PHE A 126 12.48 -9.00 -17.85
C PHE A 126 11.05 -9.22 -18.35
N ARG A 127 10.87 -9.45 -19.66
CA ARG A 127 9.57 -9.85 -20.23
C ARG A 127 9.12 -11.23 -19.75
N ARG A 128 10.03 -12.19 -19.63
CA ARG A 128 9.70 -13.56 -19.16
C ARG A 128 9.22 -13.57 -17.71
N ILE A 129 9.74 -12.68 -16.87
CA ILE A 129 9.34 -12.57 -15.46
C ILE A 129 8.16 -11.61 -15.22
N ASN A 130 7.53 -11.08 -16.28
CA ASN A 130 6.43 -10.09 -16.22
C ASN A 130 6.79 -8.81 -15.45
N TRP A 131 8.06 -8.39 -15.45
CA TRP A 131 8.48 -7.11 -14.85
C TRP A 131 8.43 -5.96 -15.87
N LEU A 132 8.04 -6.27 -17.11
CA LEU A 132 8.01 -5.39 -18.26
C LEU A 132 6.82 -5.74 -19.14
#